data_AF-A0A7D8YWV7-F1
#
_entry.id   AF-A0A7D8YWV7-F1
#
_cell.length_a   1.000
_cell.length_b   1.000
_cell.length_c   1.000
_cell.angle_alpha   90.00
_cell.angle_beta   90.00
_cell.angle_gamma   90.00
#
_symmetry.space_group_name_H-M   'P 1'
#
loop_
_entity.id
_entity.type
_entity.pdbx_description
1 polymer ?
#
loop_
_entity_poly.entity_id
_entity_poly.type
_entity_poly.pdbx_seq_one_letter_code
_entity_poly.pdbx_strand_id
1 'polypeptide(L)'
;MPYLMAVWAAIATCGPSFGPLLSSYSIPVEGWRWSQWEILWLAGPVTVLMFIALPETSTPTIMLHRARRLRHSTGNMNLKSQSEVNQVSISAKNMILDALMKPVSVLDDSKIPCIYFIKRKTKESCVVDGQVTSFSGAVTRKPFSKSLSSGRSIFRIQVIQS
;
A
#
# COMPACT_ATOMS: atom_id res chain seq x y z
N MET A 1 4.41 20.63 10.54
CA MET A 1 3.99 19.20 10.46
C MET A 1 3.22 18.81 9.18
N PRO A 2 2.39 19.63 8.50
CA PRO A 2 1.65 19.15 7.32
C PRO A 2 2.56 18.89 6.10
N TYR A 3 3.67 19.63 5.99
CA TYR A 3 4.61 19.49 4.88
C TYR A 3 5.23 18.09 4.75
N LEU A 4 5.60 17.46 5.88
CA LEU A 4 6.17 16.11 5.86
C LEU A 4 5.17 15.06 5.37
N MET A 5 3.91 15.18 5.80
CA MET A 5 2.84 14.27 5.37
C MET A 5 2.51 14.48 3.88
N ALA A 6 2.50 15.72 3.41
CA ALA A 6 2.29 16.03 2.00
C ALA A 6 3.41 15.48 1.11
N VAL A 7 4.67 15.66 1.51
CA VAL A 7 5.83 15.12 0.78
C VAL A 7 5.81 13.59 0.77
N TRP A 8 5.51 12.95 1.91
CA TRP A 8 5.39 11.50 1.97
C TRP A 8 4.28 10.96 1.05
N ALA A 9 3.10 11.59 1.06
CA ALA A 9 1.99 11.22 0.21
C ALA A 9 2.30 11.40 -1.29
N ALA A 10 3.00 12.48 -1.65
CA ALA A 10 3.44 12.72 -3.02
C ALA A 10 4.36 11.61 -3.50
N ILE A 11 5.38 11.25 -2.70
CA ILE A 11 6.33 10.17 -3.03
C ILE A 11 5.59 8.81 -3.15
N ALA A 12 4.68 8.51 -2.22
CA ALA A 12 3.91 7.27 -2.23
C ALA A 12 3.04 7.13 -3.49
N THR A 13 2.52 8.24 -4.01
CA THR A 13 1.70 8.26 -5.23
C THR A 13 2.54 8.20 -6.49
N CYS A 14 3.74 8.79 -6.48
CA CYS A 14 4.65 8.77 -7.62
C CYS A 14 5.24 7.38 -7.91
N GLY A 15 5.48 6.56 -6.88
CA GLY A 15 6.03 5.20 -7.02
C GLY A 15 5.33 4.34 -8.09
N PRO A 16 4.01 4.11 -8.01
CA PRO A 16 3.28 3.32 -9.01
C PRO A 16 3.22 3.97 -10.40
N SER A 17 3.35 5.31 -10.50
CA SER A 17 3.39 6.00 -11.79
C SER A 17 4.74 5.85 -12.50
N PHE A 18 5.85 5.83 -11.76
CA PHE A 18 7.19 5.70 -12.34
C PHE A 18 7.47 4.31 -12.94
N GLY A 19 6.86 3.25 -12.41
CA GLY A 19 7.05 1.88 -12.92
C GLY A 19 6.69 1.73 -14.40
N PRO A 20 5.44 2.02 -14.81
CA PRO A 20 5.01 2.00 -16.21
C PRO A 20 5.71 3.07 -17.07
N LEU A 21 6.01 4.25 -16.50
CA LEU A 21 6.62 5.35 -17.25
C LEU A 21 8.02 4.99 -17.76
N LEU A 22 8.88 4.47 -16.88
CA LEU A 22 10.24 4.07 -17.22
C LEU A 22 10.23 2.83 -18.12
N SER A 23 9.40 1.83 -17.80
CA SER A 23 9.32 0.62 -18.61
C SER A 23 8.77 0.89 -20.02
N SER A 24 7.78 1.77 -20.18
CA SER A 24 7.20 2.08 -21.48
C SER A 24 8.18 2.77 -22.44
N TYR A 25 9.18 3.51 -21.94
CA TYR A 25 10.13 4.22 -22.79
C TYR A 25 11.32 3.33 -23.21
N SER A 26 11.78 2.45 -22.32
CA SER A 26 12.99 1.64 -22.53
C SER A 26 12.72 0.39 -23.39
N ILE A 27 11.53 -0.21 -23.29
CA ILE A 27 11.15 -1.42 -24.05
C ILE A 27 11.30 -1.28 -25.59
N PRO A 28 10.83 -0.21 -26.26
CA PRO A 28 10.93 -0.10 -27.72
C PRO A 28 12.34 0.13 -28.24
N VAL A 29 13.29 0.59 -27.40
CA VAL A 29 14.65 0.96 -27.83
C VAL A 29 15.66 -0.14 -27.53
N GLU A 30 15.67 -0.64 -26.28
CA GLU A 30 16.71 -1.54 -25.76
C GLU A 30 16.13 -2.89 -25.26
N GLY A 31 14.80 -3.06 -25.33
CA GLY A 31 14.12 -4.30 -24.95
C GLY A 31 13.81 -4.45 -23.45
N TRP A 32 13.16 -5.56 -23.09
CA TRP A 32 12.57 -5.75 -21.76
C TRP A 32 13.58 -5.94 -20.61
N ARG A 33 14.79 -6.43 -20.91
CA ARG A 33 15.83 -6.66 -19.89
C ARG A 33 16.49 -5.36 -19.44
N TRP A 34 16.62 -4.41 -20.36
CA TRP A 34 17.29 -3.14 -20.09
C TRP A 34 16.49 -2.27 -19.11
N SER A 35 15.17 -2.25 -19.26
CA SER A 35 14.25 -1.59 -18.32
C SER A 35 14.41 -2.07 -16.86
N GLN A 36 14.76 -3.34 -16.63
CA GLN A 36 14.97 -3.86 -15.28
C GLN A 36 16.22 -3.28 -14.61
N TRP A 37 17.29 -3.06 -15.39
CA TRP A 37 18.52 -2.46 -14.88
C TRP A 37 18.31 -0.99 -14.50
N GLU A 38 17.53 -0.23 -15.26
CA GLU A 38 17.20 1.16 -14.94
C GLU A 38 16.51 1.30 -13.57
N ILE A 39 15.53 0.44 -13.30
CA ILE A 39 14.81 0.42 -12.01
C ILE A 39 15.76 0.00 -10.87
N LEU A 40 16.68 -0.94 -11.12
CA LEU A 40 17.69 -1.36 -10.14
C LEU A 40 18.61 -0.20 -9.75
N TRP A 41 19.08 0.59 -10.73
CA TRP A 41 19.94 1.75 -10.48
C TRP A 41 19.22 2.87 -9.71
N LEU A 42 17.91 3.04 -9.90
CA LEU A 42 17.10 4.00 -9.15
C LEU A 42 16.79 3.51 -7.72
N ALA A 43 16.47 2.22 -7.55
CA ALA A 43 16.11 1.64 -6.25
C ALA A 43 17.33 1.37 -5.35
N GLY A 44 18.50 1.08 -5.94
CA GLY A 44 19.75 0.82 -5.24
C GLY A 44 20.14 1.91 -4.23
N PRO A 45 20.37 3.16 -4.66
CA PRO A 45 20.80 4.23 -3.76
C PRO A 45 19.73 4.57 -2.70
N VAL A 46 18.44 4.49 -3.05
CA VAL A 46 17.35 4.70 -2.08
C VAL A 46 17.37 3.62 -0.99
N THR A 47 17.63 2.37 -1.37
CA THR A 47 17.76 1.26 -0.43
C THR A 47 18.97 1.43 0.47
N VAL A 48 20.13 1.80 -0.08
CA VAL A 48 21.35 2.06 0.70
C VAL A 48 21.16 3.22 1.68
N LEU A 49 20.56 4.32 1.21
CA LEU A 49 20.24 5.46 2.06
C LEU A 49 19.29 5.06 3.19
N MET A 50 18.28 4.23 2.90
CA MET A 50 17.37 3.72 3.92
C MET A 50 18.08 2.81 4.92
N PHE A 51 19.00 1.95 4.49
CA PHE A 51 19.79 1.11 5.40
C PHE A 51 20.64 1.92 6.38
N ILE A 52 21.22 3.04 5.93
CA ILE A 52 22.04 3.91 6.80
C ILE A 52 21.16 4.79 7.70
N ALA A 53 20.07 5.33 7.15
CA ALA A 53 19.16 6.22 7.86
C ALA A 53 18.26 5.52 8.88
N LEU A 54 18.17 4.18 8.83
CA LEU A 54 17.33 3.37 9.71
C LEU A 54 18.19 2.52 10.67
N PRO A 55 18.96 3.11 11.60
CA PRO A 55 19.61 2.35 12.66
C PRO A 55 18.53 1.76 13.57
N GLU A 56 18.20 0.49 13.37
CA GLU A 56 17.36 -0.36 14.24
C GLU A 56 16.09 0.33 14.76
N THR A 57 15.09 0.54 13.90
CA THR A 57 13.75 1.08 14.26
C THR A 57 12.83 0.05 14.93
N SER A 58 13.30 -1.15 15.24
CA SER A 58 12.50 -2.15 15.93
C SER A 58 12.33 -1.82 17.41
N THR A 59 11.18 -1.21 17.75
CA THR A 59 10.71 -1.01 19.13
C THR A 59 10.93 -2.21 20.05
N PRO A 60 10.62 -3.48 19.67
CA PRO A 60 10.87 -4.62 20.55
C PRO A 60 12.36 -4.85 20.84
N THR A 61 13.22 -4.66 19.86
CA THR A 61 14.68 -4.79 20.02
C THR A 61 15.24 -3.70 20.93
N ILE A 62 14.79 -2.45 20.77
CA ILE A 62 15.21 -1.34 21.62
C ILE A 62 14.77 -1.58 23.07
N MET A 63 13.54 -2.05 23.28
CA MET A 63 13.01 -2.35 24.62
C MET A 63 13.79 -3.47 25.30
N LEU A 64 14.20 -4.49 24.54
CA LEU A 64 15.03 -5.59 25.02
C LEU A 64 16.41 -5.11 25.47
N HIS A 65 17.06 -4.23 24.68
CA HIS A 65 18.35 -3.65 25.06
C HIS A 65 18.25 -2.80 26.33
N ARG A 66 17.19 -1.99 26.45
CA ARG A 66 16.94 -1.18 27.67
C ARG A 66 16.64 -2.06 28.87
N ALA A 67 15.81 -3.08 28.74
CA ALA A 67 15.49 -4.03 29.81
C ALA A 67 16.75 -4.79 30.28
N ARG A 68 17.64 -5.17 29.36
CA ARG A 68 18.94 -5.79 29.70
C ARG A 68 19.82 -4.84 30.52
N ARG A 69 19.93 -3.57 30.13
CA ARG A 69 20.67 -2.55 30.90
C ARG A 69 20.10 -2.37 32.31
N LEU A 70 18.77 -2.31 32.45
CA LEU A 70 18.08 -2.21 33.74
C LEU A 70 18.27 -3.44 34.64
N ARG A 71 18.35 -4.65 34.09
CA ARG A 71 18.67 -5.87 34.86
C ARG A 71 20.06 -5.81 35.49
N HIS A 72 21.05 -5.31 34.74
CA HIS A 72 22.42 -5.18 35.23
C HIS A 72 22.55 -4.14 36.34
N SER A 73 21.79 -3.03 36.28
CA SER A 73 21.85 -1.98 37.30
C SER A 73 21.09 -2.32 38.58
N THR A 74 19.95 -3.02 38.46
CA THR A 74 19.03 -3.27 39.59
C THR A 74 19.24 -4.64 40.24
N GLY A 75 19.96 -5.57 39.59
CA GLY A 75 20.22 -6.92 40.11
C GLY A 75 18.99 -7.83 40.19
N ASN A 76 17.81 -7.35 39.77
CA ASN A 76 16.56 -8.11 39.82
C ASN A 76 16.27 -8.79 38.47
N MET A 77 16.34 -10.12 38.45
CA MET A 77 16.12 -10.93 37.23
C MET A 77 14.66 -11.03 36.78
N ASN A 78 13.69 -10.60 37.60
CA ASN A 78 12.26 -10.65 37.25
C ASN A 78 11.81 -9.57 36.27
N LEU A 79 12.63 -8.56 35.99
CA LEU A 79 12.30 -7.51 35.04
C LEU A 79 12.32 -8.09 33.61
N LYS A 80 11.18 -8.49 33.07
CA LYS A 80 11.03 -8.98 31.69
C LYS A 80 10.34 -7.93 30.82
N SER A 81 10.85 -7.73 29.61
CA SER A 81 10.18 -6.88 28.63
C SER A 81 8.97 -7.62 28.05
N GLN A 82 7.89 -6.91 27.74
CA GLN A 82 6.74 -7.50 27.05
C GLN A 82 7.14 -8.13 25.70
N SER A 83 8.21 -7.60 25.09
CA SER A 83 8.85 -8.16 23.89
C SER A 83 9.35 -9.58 24.12
N GLU A 84 10.06 -9.84 25.22
CA GLU A 84 10.56 -11.18 25.55
C GLU A 84 9.44 -12.16 25.95
N VAL A 85 8.39 -11.68 26.63
CA VAL A 85 7.25 -12.54 27.02
C VAL A 85 6.50 -13.00 25.78
N ASN A 86 6.25 -12.10 24.83
CA ASN A 86 5.66 -12.44 23.53
C ASN A 86 6.60 -13.35 22.72
N GLN A 87 7.90 -13.10 22.74
CA GLN A 87 8.86 -13.91 21.97
C GLN A 87 9.04 -15.33 22.54
N VAL A 88 8.84 -15.53 23.85
CA VAL A 88 8.88 -16.85 24.50
C VAL A 88 7.59 -17.64 24.28
N SER A 89 6.43 -16.97 24.17
CA SER A 89 5.15 -17.65 23.89
C SER A 89 5.01 -18.11 22.44
N ILE A 90 5.79 -17.52 21.52
CA ILE A 90 5.76 -17.86 20.10
C ILE A 90 6.88 -18.86 19.80
N SER A 91 6.60 -20.15 19.94
CA SER A 91 7.45 -21.19 19.36
C SER A 91 7.56 -21.01 17.84
N ALA A 92 8.75 -21.17 17.27
CA ALA A 92 8.99 -21.00 15.82
C ALA A 92 8.02 -21.81 14.94
N LYS A 93 7.56 -22.98 15.44
CA LYS A 93 6.54 -23.79 14.80
C LYS A 93 5.18 -23.09 14.74
N ASN A 94 4.77 -22.43 15.82
CA ASN A 94 3.51 -21.69 15.88
C ASN A 94 3.55 -20.45 14.98
N MET A 95 4.70 -19.79 14.84
CA MET A 95 4.87 -18.67 13.90
C MET A 95 4.73 -19.12 12.44
N ILE A 96 5.30 -20.27 12.08
CA ILE A 96 5.18 -20.85 10.73
C ILE A 96 3.74 -21.28 10.46
N LEU A 97 3.11 -21.96 11.42
CA LEU A 97 1.71 -22.39 11.30
C LEU A 97 0.76 -21.20 11.17
N ASP A 98 0.96 -20.15 11.96
CA ASP A 98 0.15 -18.93 11.90
C ASP A 98 0.41 -18.12 10.61
N ALA A 99 1.65 -18.08 10.12
CA ALA A 99 1.97 -17.49 8.81
C ALA A 99 1.36 -18.29 7.64
N LEU A 100 1.29 -19.61 7.74
CA LEU A 100 0.72 -20.49 6.72
C LEU A 100 -0.82 -20.53 6.77
N MET A 101 -1.43 -20.38 7.96
CA MET A 101 -2.89 -20.32 8.08
C MET A 101 -3.48 -18.96 7.68
N LYS A 102 -2.74 -17.86 7.82
CA LYS A 102 -3.16 -16.53 7.34
C LYS A 102 -3.63 -16.53 5.87
N PRO A 103 -2.88 -17.03 4.88
CA PRO A 103 -3.35 -17.06 3.50
C PRO A 103 -4.54 -18.00 3.31
N VAL A 104 -4.60 -19.14 4.02
CA VAL A 104 -5.73 -20.08 3.94
C VAL A 104 -7.04 -19.42 4.39
N SER A 105 -7.00 -18.62 5.46
CA SER A 105 -8.17 -17.89 5.96
C SER A 105 -8.67 -16.77 5.03
N VAL A 106 -7.82 -16.30 4.10
CA VAL A 106 -8.14 -15.28 3.09
C VAL A 106 -8.76 -15.90 1.84
N LEU A 107 -8.47 -17.18 1.57
CA LEU A 107 -9.08 -17.94 0.46
C LEU A 107 -10.56 -18.28 0.69
N ASP A 108 -11.07 -18.10 1.91
CA ASP A 108 -12.50 -18.08 2.16
C ASP A 108 -13.12 -16.86 1.44
N ASP A 109 -13.55 -17.06 0.18
CA ASP A 109 -14.24 -16.09 -0.71
C ASP A 109 -15.36 -15.30 0.00
N SER A 110 -15.89 -15.83 1.11
CA SER A 110 -16.92 -15.21 1.96
C SER A 110 -16.45 -13.97 2.72
N LYS A 111 -15.13 -13.77 2.92
CA LYS A 111 -14.61 -12.69 3.79
C LYS A 111 -14.12 -11.46 3.04
N ILE A 112 -14.04 -11.54 1.70
CA ILE A 112 -13.60 -10.42 0.86
C ILE A 112 -14.84 -9.83 0.15
N PRO A 113 -15.49 -8.80 0.72
CA PRO A 113 -16.74 -8.27 0.16
C PRO A 113 -16.56 -7.79 -1.28
N CYS A 114 -15.36 -7.31 -1.65
CA CYS A 114 -15.03 -6.88 -3.01
C CYS A 114 -14.99 -8.04 -4.03
N ILE A 115 -14.43 -9.20 -3.68
CA ILE A 115 -14.37 -10.39 -4.57
C ILE A 115 -15.75 -11.05 -4.65
N TYR A 116 -16.48 -11.15 -3.54
CA TYR A 116 -17.87 -11.61 -3.56
C TYR A 116 -18.75 -10.72 -4.45
N PHE A 117 -18.58 -9.39 -4.41
CA PHE A 117 -19.31 -8.47 -5.26
C PHE A 117 -18.93 -8.58 -6.74
N ILE A 118 -17.64 -8.78 -7.07
CA ILE A 118 -17.20 -9.04 -8.45
C ILE A 118 -17.72 -10.40 -8.94
N LYS A 119 -17.62 -11.47 -8.15
CA LYS A 119 -18.21 -12.78 -8.49
C LYS A 119 -19.72 -12.69 -8.68
N ARG A 120 -20.42 -11.86 -7.88
CA ARG A 120 -21.86 -11.60 -8.04
C ARG A 120 -22.16 -10.84 -9.33
N LYS A 121 -21.40 -9.78 -9.64
CA LYS A 121 -21.49 -9.01 -10.89
C LYS A 121 -21.15 -9.83 -12.13
N THR A 122 -20.19 -10.76 -12.04
CA THR A 122 -19.82 -11.67 -13.14
C THR A 122 -20.83 -12.81 -13.30
N LYS A 123 -21.48 -13.29 -12.23
CA LYS A 123 -22.52 -14.33 -12.33
C LYS A 123 -23.81 -13.81 -12.98
N GLU A 124 -24.04 -12.50 -12.97
CA GLU A 124 -25.10 -11.85 -13.78
C GLU A 124 -24.69 -11.66 -15.26
N SER A 125 -23.45 -12.00 -15.65
CA SER A 125 -22.94 -11.84 -17.01
C SER A 125 -22.26 -13.12 -17.51
N CYS A 126 -23.09 -14.11 -17.89
CA CYS A 126 -22.91 -15.09 -18.98
C CYS A 126 -23.91 -16.24 -18.72
N VAL A 127 -24.84 -16.57 -19.60
CA VAL A 127 -24.61 -17.00 -20.98
C VAL A 127 -25.73 -16.51 -21.89
N VAL A 128 -25.37 -15.73 -22.90
CA VAL A 128 -26.12 -15.65 -24.16
C VAL A 128 -25.07 -15.62 -25.28
N ASP A 129 -25.03 -16.68 -26.08
CA ASP A 129 -24.48 -16.77 -27.45
C ASP A 129 -22.99 -16.48 -27.71
N GLY A 130 -22.08 -17.29 -27.16
CA GLY A 130 -20.84 -17.66 -27.87
C GLY A 130 -19.85 -16.56 -28.32
N GLN A 131 -19.95 -15.33 -27.81
CA GLN A 131 -19.03 -14.22 -28.13
C GLN A 131 -18.54 -13.56 -26.82
N VAL A 132 -17.22 -13.56 -26.62
CA VAL A 132 -16.56 -12.76 -25.58
C VAL A 132 -16.61 -11.29 -26.02
N THR A 133 -17.64 -10.57 -25.61
CA THR A 133 -17.66 -9.11 -25.69
C THR A 133 -17.02 -8.57 -24.42
N SER A 134 -15.74 -8.22 -24.53
CA SER A 134 -15.11 -7.32 -23.59
C SER A 134 -15.86 -5.99 -23.68
N PHE A 135 -16.61 -5.63 -22.63
CA PHE A 135 -17.19 -4.31 -22.49
C PHE A 135 -16.04 -3.31 -22.31
N SER A 136 -15.48 -2.89 -23.45
CA SER A 136 -14.76 -1.64 -23.60
C SER A 136 -15.65 -0.56 -23.01
N GLY A 137 -15.28 -0.09 -21.82
CA GLY A 137 -15.91 1.05 -21.19
C GLY A 137 -15.80 2.23 -22.13
N ALA A 138 -16.87 2.46 -22.89
CA ALA A 138 -17.09 3.69 -23.60
C ALA A 138 -16.97 4.83 -22.60
N VAL A 139 -15.83 5.53 -22.67
CA VAL A 139 -15.71 6.93 -22.28
C VAL A 139 -16.79 7.67 -23.06
N THR A 140 -17.98 7.77 -22.48
CA THR A 140 -19.00 8.71 -22.91
C THR A 140 -18.48 10.09 -22.52
N ARG A 141 -17.69 10.68 -23.42
CA ARG A 141 -17.53 12.13 -23.48
C ARG A 141 -18.95 12.69 -23.52
N LYS A 142 -19.37 13.44 -22.50
CA LYS A 142 -20.42 14.44 -22.69
C LYS A 142 -19.77 15.65 -23.36
N PRO A 143 -20.10 16.02 -24.61
CA PRO A 143 -19.82 17.34 -25.12
C PRO A 143 -20.94 18.25 -24.61
N PHE A 144 -20.82 18.79 -23.41
CA PHE A 144 -21.75 19.84 -22.98
C PHE A 144 -21.20 21.19 -23.46
N SER A 145 -21.61 21.53 -24.68
CA SER A 145 -21.32 22.79 -25.35
C SER A 145 -21.82 23.98 -24.53
N LYS A 146 -21.04 25.06 -24.62
CA LYS A 146 -21.22 26.35 -23.95
C LYS A 146 -22.45 27.11 -24.47
N SER A 147 -22.91 28.02 -23.61
CA SER A 147 -23.42 29.37 -23.92
C SER A 147 -24.86 29.50 -24.44
N LEU A 148 -25.80 29.93 -23.57
CA LEU A 148 -26.42 31.26 -23.65
C LEU A 148 -27.42 31.50 -22.49
N SER A 149 -27.63 32.79 -22.18
CA SER A 149 -28.74 33.37 -21.40
C SER A 149 -28.56 33.37 -19.87
N SER A 150 -28.07 34.46 -19.27
CA SER A 150 -28.83 35.68 -18.91
C SER A 150 -29.75 35.48 -17.70
N GLY A 151 -29.57 36.33 -16.67
CA GLY A 151 -30.37 36.34 -15.44
C GLY A 151 -29.51 36.05 -14.21
N ARG A 152 -28.75 37.02 -13.71
CA ARG A 152 -29.19 38.01 -12.71
C ARG A 152 -29.36 37.37 -11.33
N SER A 153 -28.55 37.90 -10.40
CA SER A 153 -28.79 38.03 -8.97
C SER A 153 -28.42 36.89 -8.02
N ILE A 154 -27.58 37.27 -7.03
CA ILE A 154 -27.83 37.07 -5.59
C ILE A 154 -27.53 35.64 -5.09
N PHE A 155 -26.70 35.34 -4.10
CA PHE A 155 -26.06 36.06 -2.99
C PHE A 155 -25.04 35.09 -2.34
N ARG A 156 -24.01 35.63 -1.66
CA ARG A 156 -23.34 35.12 -0.43
C ARG A 156 -22.81 33.66 -0.45
N ILE A 157 -21.50 33.39 -0.43
CA ILE A 157 -20.51 33.64 0.66
C ILE A 157 -21.08 33.53 2.08
N GLN A 158 -20.88 32.38 2.71
CA GLN A 158 -20.63 32.10 4.14
C GLN A 158 -20.07 30.67 4.17
N VAL A 159 -18.86 30.31 4.61
CA VAL A 159 -18.03 30.65 5.79
C VAL A 159 -18.73 30.37 7.13
N ILE A 160 -18.04 29.63 8.02
CA ILE A 160 -18.27 29.33 9.46
C ILE A 160 -18.91 27.92 9.69
N GLN A 161 -18.17 26.88 10.10
CA GLN A 161 -17.66 26.48 11.45
C GLN A 161 -18.75 25.99 12.44
N SER A 162 -18.71 24.69 12.79
CA SER A 162 -18.64 24.14 14.16
C SER A 162 -18.39 22.64 14.13
#